data_AF-A0A524PFE2-F1
#
_entry.id   AF-A0A524PFE2-F1
#
_cell.length_a   1.000
_cell.length_b   1.000
_cell.length_c   1.000
_cell.angle_alpha   90.00
_cell.angle_beta   90.00
_cell.angle_gamma   90.00
#
_symmetry.space_group_name_H-M   'P 1'
#
loop_
_entity.id
_entity.type
_entity.pdbx_description
1 polymer ?
#
loop_
_entity_poly.entity_id
_entity_poly.type
_entity_poly.pdbx_seq_one_letter_code
_entity_poly.pdbx_strand_id
1 'polypeptide(L)'
;MPDNSKEAVLKVLRGEKADHIPNFSGMGSITLEGIRQLGYRFNEIHTDARKMANAAASTYRLYGMESAVVPFDMGVEAEVLGAEVKYYDKEDDSQIIYPVMTRKLVDVDAISAPDDLDERAAKRYAMKEAQRLITEHQWTIPDDLATAGRFPVVLEALRILKQELGDEIAIGAWVLGPFTELGQLMDLEVLLKMTAKSPDV
;
A
#
# COMPACT_ATOMS: atom_id res chain seq x y z
N MET A 1 -17.31 24.47 1.31
CA MET A 1 -16.88 23.62 2.43
C MET A 1 -16.49 24.51 3.60
N PRO A 2 -16.33 23.99 4.83
CA PRO A 2 -15.82 24.80 5.93
C PRO A 2 -14.45 25.38 5.57
N ASP A 3 -14.21 26.66 5.86
CA ASP A 3 -12.94 27.34 5.55
C ASP A 3 -11.75 26.86 6.42
N ASN A 4 -11.97 25.85 7.29
CA ASN A 4 -11.01 25.36 8.28
C ASN A 4 -10.83 23.82 8.28
N SER A 5 -11.14 23.14 7.16
CA SER A 5 -11.11 21.66 7.07
C SER A 5 -9.80 21.03 7.55
N LYS A 6 -8.65 21.52 7.08
CA LYS A 6 -7.33 21.08 7.55
C LYS A 6 -7.17 21.20 9.07
N GLU A 7 -7.55 22.34 9.64
CA GLU A 7 -7.42 22.59 11.08
C GLU A 7 -8.30 21.62 11.89
N ALA A 8 -9.54 21.40 11.45
CA ALA A 8 -10.47 20.48 12.09
C ALA A 8 -9.90 19.05 12.12
N VAL A 9 -9.38 18.54 10.98
CA VAL A 9 -8.73 17.22 10.92
C VAL A 9 -7.55 17.14 11.88
N LEU A 10 -6.66 18.14 11.87
CA LEU A 10 -5.48 18.14 12.71
C LEU A 10 -5.80 18.24 14.21
N LYS A 11 -6.85 18.97 14.61
CA LYS A 11 -7.35 19.00 16.00
C LYS A 11 -7.79 17.61 16.45
N VAL A 12 -8.62 16.94 15.64
CA VAL A 12 -9.10 15.58 15.97
C VAL A 12 -7.94 14.60 16.12
N LEU A 13 -6.94 14.65 15.24
CA LEU A 13 -5.75 13.79 15.34
C LEU A 13 -4.89 14.06 16.58
N ARG A 14 -4.95 15.26 17.16
CA ARG A 14 -4.30 15.61 18.43
C ARG A 14 -5.16 15.29 19.66
N GLY A 15 -6.37 14.74 19.48
CA GLY A 15 -7.32 14.53 20.57
C GLY A 15 -7.98 15.81 21.08
N GLU A 16 -7.91 16.89 20.30
CA GLU A 16 -8.54 18.18 20.59
C GLU A 16 -9.97 18.22 20.02
N LYS A 17 -10.82 19.06 20.61
CA LYS A 17 -12.17 19.30 20.08
C LYS A 17 -12.08 20.21 18.84
N ALA A 18 -12.58 19.74 17.70
CA ALA A 18 -12.76 20.53 16.48
C ALA A 18 -14.15 21.22 16.45
N ASP A 19 -14.30 22.22 15.58
CA ASP A 19 -15.52 23.02 15.44
C ASP A 19 -16.67 22.21 14.79
N HIS A 20 -16.31 21.18 14.02
CA HIS A 20 -17.20 20.15 13.48
C HIS A 20 -16.51 18.78 13.52
N ILE A 21 -17.25 17.71 13.22
CA ILE A 21 -16.67 16.38 13.01
C ILE A 21 -16.19 16.34 11.55
N PRO A 22 -14.87 16.33 11.29
CA PRO A 22 -14.38 16.33 9.93
C PRO A 22 -14.55 14.96 9.27
N ASN A 23 -14.89 14.93 7.98
CA ASN A 23 -14.92 13.72 7.17
C ASN A 23 -13.59 13.55 6.43
N PHE A 24 -12.72 12.69 6.94
CA PHE A 24 -11.39 12.44 6.38
C PHE A 24 -11.05 10.95 6.41
N SER A 25 -10.02 10.56 5.67
CA SER A 25 -9.50 9.19 5.64
C SER A 25 -8.02 9.15 5.99
N GLY A 26 -7.60 8.09 6.68
CA GLY A 26 -6.18 7.78 6.91
C GLY A 26 -5.53 7.00 5.75
N MET A 27 -6.32 6.51 4.81
CA MET A 27 -5.88 5.79 3.61
C MET A 27 -6.36 6.50 2.35
N GLY A 28 -5.81 6.10 1.20
CA GLY A 28 -6.25 6.56 -0.12
C GLY A 28 -7.77 6.55 -0.29
N SER A 29 -8.34 7.68 -0.71
CA SER A 29 -9.78 7.83 -0.96
C SER A 29 -9.99 8.35 -2.37
N ILE A 30 -10.39 7.46 -3.26
CA ILE A 30 -10.60 7.72 -4.69
C ILE A 30 -11.94 7.14 -5.13
N THR A 31 -12.56 7.74 -6.13
CA THR A 31 -13.78 7.23 -6.76
C THR A 31 -13.56 7.03 -8.24
N LEU A 32 -14.26 6.05 -8.82
CA LEU A 32 -14.22 5.82 -10.27
C LEU A 32 -14.77 7.00 -11.06
N GLU A 33 -15.79 7.67 -10.53
CA GLU A 33 -16.32 8.89 -11.15
C GLU A 33 -15.27 10.00 -11.19
N GLY A 34 -14.50 10.19 -10.11
CA GLY A 34 -13.41 11.17 -10.08
C GLY A 34 -12.30 10.86 -11.08
N ILE A 35 -11.89 9.59 -11.17
CA ILE A 35 -10.90 9.13 -12.14
C ILE A 35 -11.41 9.31 -13.59
N ARG A 36 -12.69 8.98 -13.85
CA ARG A 36 -13.32 9.14 -15.16
C ARG A 36 -13.38 10.60 -15.60
N GLN A 37 -13.75 11.52 -14.70
CA GLN A 37 -13.80 12.96 -15.02
C GLN A 37 -12.42 13.56 -15.32
N LEU A 38 -11.35 12.97 -14.77
CA LEU A 38 -9.97 13.34 -15.09
C LEU A 38 -9.48 12.76 -16.42
N GLY A 39 -10.23 11.84 -17.03
CA GLY A 39 -9.83 11.15 -18.26
C GLY A 39 -8.66 10.18 -18.04
N TYR A 40 -8.47 9.68 -16.82
CA TYR A 40 -7.41 8.71 -16.50
C TYR A 40 -7.96 7.30 -16.46
N ARG A 41 -7.08 6.33 -16.68
CA ARG A 41 -7.35 4.94 -16.35
C ARG A 41 -6.94 4.65 -14.92
N PHE A 42 -7.65 3.73 -14.27
CA PHE A 42 -7.39 3.35 -12.89
C PHE A 42 -5.94 2.91 -12.65
N ASN A 43 -5.37 2.07 -13.51
CA ASN A 43 -4.00 1.58 -13.34
C ASN A 43 -2.93 2.68 -13.44
N GLU A 44 -3.19 3.76 -14.18
CA GLU A 44 -2.20 4.84 -14.40
C GLU A 44 -1.98 5.72 -13.18
N ILE A 45 -2.95 5.79 -12.26
CA ILE A 45 -2.87 6.65 -11.07
C ILE A 45 -1.87 6.11 -10.04
N HIS A 46 -1.35 4.89 -10.21
CA HIS A 46 -0.41 4.25 -9.30
C HIS A 46 1.06 4.53 -9.65
N THR A 47 1.34 4.89 -10.91
CA THR A 47 2.71 5.03 -11.45
C THR A 47 3.04 6.42 -11.98
N ASP A 48 2.06 7.33 -12.03
CA ASP A 48 2.25 8.74 -12.42
C ASP A 48 1.88 9.68 -11.25
N ALA A 49 2.83 10.52 -10.84
CA ALA A 49 2.69 11.38 -9.66
C ALA A 49 1.58 12.42 -9.82
N ARG A 50 1.44 12.99 -11.03
CA ARG A 50 0.44 14.02 -11.30
C ARG A 50 -0.95 13.39 -11.32
N LYS A 51 -1.11 12.23 -11.97
CA LYS A 51 -2.36 11.47 -11.98
C LYS A 51 -2.76 11.01 -10.59
N MET A 52 -1.80 10.53 -9.79
CA MET A 52 -2.02 10.14 -8.40
C MET A 52 -2.54 11.33 -7.55
N ALA A 53 -1.85 12.47 -7.62
CA ALA A 53 -2.27 13.68 -6.92
C ALA A 53 -3.67 14.15 -7.35
N ASN A 54 -3.94 14.18 -8.65
CA ASN A 54 -5.24 14.57 -9.20
C ASN A 54 -6.37 13.62 -8.76
N ALA A 55 -6.12 12.30 -8.77
CA ALA A 55 -7.08 11.31 -8.32
C ALA A 55 -7.41 11.49 -6.83
N ALA A 56 -6.41 11.67 -5.96
CA ALA A 56 -6.63 11.94 -4.54
C ALA A 56 -7.38 13.27 -4.29
N ALA A 57 -7.04 14.31 -5.04
CA ALA A 57 -7.72 15.60 -4.98
C ALA A 57 -9.18 15.56 -5.46
N SER A 58 -9.51 14.64 -6.37
CA SER A 58 -10.86 14.56 -6.96
C SER A 58 -11.95 14.30 -5.92
N THR A 59 -11.67 13.50 -4.89
CA THR A 59 -12.65 13.17 -3.84
C THR A 59 -12.99 14.38 -2.98
N TYR A 60 -12.00 15.23 -2.67
CA TYR A 60 -12.24 16.53 -2.06
C TYR A 60 -13.10 17.42 -2.97
N ARG A 61 -12.70 17.58 -4.24
CA ARG A 61 -13.36 18.47 -5.19
C ARG A 61 -14.82 18.07 -5.47
N LEU A 62 -15.12 16.78 -5.51
CA LEU A 62 -16.44 16.26 -5.87
C LEU A 62 -17.37 16.06 -4.68
N TYR A 63 -16.84 15.59 -3.54
CA TYR A 63 -17.65 15.12 -2.41
C TYR A 63 -17.31 15.79 -1.09
N GLY A 64 -16.26 16.61 -1.06
CA GLY A 64 -15.85 17.34 0.12
C GLY A 64 -15.19 16.52 1.22
N MET A 65 -14.49 15.45 0.85
CA MET A 65 -13.59 14.75 1.77
C MET A 65 -12.44 15.68 2.20
N GLU A 66 -12.32 15.96 3.49
CA GLU A 66 -11.43 16.96 4.09
C GLU A 66 -9.96 16.50 4.18
N SER A 67 -9.60 15.51 3.36
CA SER A 67 -8.24 15.00 3.21
C SER A 67 -7.97 14.48 1.81
N ALA A 68 -6.73 14.60 1.36
CA ALA A 68 -6.20 13.87 0.22
C ALA A 68 -5.01 13.02 0.69
N VAL A 69 -5.10 11.70 0.46
CA VAL A 69 -4.11 10.73 0.94
C VAL A 69 -3.61 9.88 -0.21
N VAL A 70 -2.30 9.68 -0.29
CA VAL A 70 -1.61 8.82 -1.27
C VAL A 70 -0.56 7.97 -0.55
N PRO A 71 -0.23 6.75 -1.02
CA PRO A 71 -0.68 6.07 -2.24
C PRO A 71 -2.06 5.39 -2.07
N PHE A 72 -2.45 4.57 -3.05
CA PHE A 72 -3.74 3.85 -3.07
C PHE A 72 -3.61 2.33 -2.95
N ASP A 73 -2.40 1.82 -2.77
CA ASP A 73 -2.14 0.38 -2.75
C ASP A 73 -0.94 0.06 -1.85
N MET A 74 -0.72 -1.24 -1.64
CA MET A 74 0.18 -1.81 -0.63
C MET A 74 1.57 -2.20 -1.15
N GLY A 75 1.90 -1.90 -2.42
CA GLY A 75 3.10 -2.43 -3.04
C GLY A 75 4.34 -1.52 -2.95
N VAL A 76 4.26 -0.32 -2.38
CA VAL A 76 5.35 0.69 -2.51
C VAL A 76 6.60 0.20 -1.81
N GLU A 77 6.47 -0.21 -0.56
CA GLU A 77 7.52 -0.77 0.27
C GLU A 77 7.92 -2.16 -0.24
N ALA A 78 6.93 -3.00 -0.56
CA ALA A 78 7.19 -4.37 -0.97
C ALA A 78 8.01 -4.47 -2.26
N GLU A 79 7.80 -3.57 -3.23
CA GLU A 79 8.65 -3.47 -4.44
C GLU A 79 10.10 -3.18 -4.08
N VAL A 80 10.32 -2.24 -3.17
CA VAL A 80 11.67 -1.86 -2.70
C VAL A 80 12.34 -3.03 -1.97
N LEU A 81 11.56 -3.84 -1.28
CA LEU A 81 12.02 -5.03 -0.57
C LEU A 81 12.16 -6.27 -1.47
N GLY A 82 11.96 -6.14 -2.78
CA GLY A 82 12.27 -7.17 -3.78
C GLY A 82 11.09 -8.03 -4.22
N ALA A 83 9.87 -7.67 -3.82
CA ALA A 83 8.66 -8.30 -4.32
C ALA A 83 8.32 -7.80 -5.73
N GLU A 84 7.66 -8.63 -6.53
CA GLU A 84 7.23 -8.24 -7.88
C GLU A 84 5.76 -7.85 -7.87
N VAL A 85 5.47 -6.62 -8.30
CA VAL A 85 4.11 -6.10 -8.41
C VAL A 85 3.71 -6.03 -9.88
N LYS A 86 2.52 -6.55 -10.18
CA LYS A 86 1.91 -6.47 -11.49
C LYS A 86 0.87 -5.36 -11.53
N TYR A 87 1.10 -4.42 -12.43
CA TYR A 87 0.15 -3.41 -12.86
C TYR A 87 -0.60 -3.94 -14.08
N TYR A 88 -1.92 -4.07 -13.97
CA TYR A 88 -2.72 -4.62 -15.05
C TYR A 88 -3.03 -3.52 -16.07
N ASP A 89 -2.44 -3.66 -17.26
CA ASP A 89 -2.80 -2.87 -18.43
C ASP A 89 -3.98 -3.55 -19.12
N LYS A 90 -5.21 -3.21 -18.72
CA LYS A 90 -6.42 -3.61 -19.43
C LYS A 90 -7.00 -2.39 -20.15
N GLU A 91 -7.34 -2.58 -21.43
CA GLU A 91 -8.13 -1.60 -22.20
C GLU A 91 -9.57 -1.46 -21.66
N ASP A 92 -10.07 -2.51 -21.00
CA ASP A 92 -11.40 -2.55 -20.40
C ASP A 92 -11.40 -1.92 -18.99
N ASP A 93 -12.02 -0.75 -18.89
CA ASP A 93 -12.19 0.03 -17.66
C ASP A 93 -13.34 -0.46 -16.77
N SER A 94 -14.07 -1.50 -17.18
CA SER A 94 -15.16 -2.10 -16.39
C SER A 94 -14.67 -2.87 -15.16
N GLN A 95 -13.41 -3.30 -15.14
CA GLN A 95 -12.81 -4.05 -14.04
C GLN A 95 -11.72 -3.23 -13.34
N ILE A 96 -11.95 -2.92 -12.08
CA ILE A 96 -10.97 -2.27 -11.22
C ILE A 96 -10.05 -3.32 -10.63
N ILE A 97 -8.81 -3.34 -11.10
CA ILE A 97 -7.78 -4.26 -10.63
C ILE A 97 -6.67 -3.41 -10.02
N TYR A 98 -6.54 -3.51 -8.70
CA TYR A 98 -5.42 -2.93 -7.97
C TYR A 98 -4.10 -3.62 -8.36
N PRO A 99 -2.95 -2.96 -8.14
CA PRO A 99 -1.66 -3.64 -8.24
C PRO A 99 -1.65 -4.90 -7.37
N VAL A 100 -1.22 -6.03 -7.94
CA VAL A 100 -1.19 -7.33 -7.26
C VAL A 100 0.25 -7.78 -7.10
N MET A 101 0.57 -8.29 -5.90
CA MET A 101 1.83 -8.96 -5.66
C MET A 101 1.85 -10.31 -6.39
N THR A 102 2.69 -10.44 -7.41
CA THR A 102 2.81 -11.69 -8.18
C THR A 102 3.90 -12.61 -7.68
N ARG A 103 4.89 -12.07 -6.95
CA ARG A 103 5.96 -12.87 -6.37
C ARG A 103 6.31 -12.39 -4.97
N LYS A 104 6.20 -13.31 -4.01
CA LYS A 104 6.70 -13.16 -2.64
C LYS A 104 8.18 -13.55 -2.56
N LEU A 105 8.86 -13.04 -1.54
CA LEU A 105 10.23 -13.45 -1.21
C LEU A 105 10.26 -14.88 -0.67
N VAL A 106 9.25 -15.26 0.10
CA VAL A 106 9.03 -16.63 0.57
C VAL A 106 7.57 -17.01 0.33
N ASP A 107 7.37 -18.07 -0.43
CA ASP A 107 6.06 -18.65 -0.73
C ASP A 107 6.16 -20.17 -0.53
N VAL A 108 5.29 -20.73 0.31
CA VAL A 108 5.30 -22.17 0.59
C VAL A 108 5.00 -22.98 -0.67
N ASP A 109 4.16 -22.45 -1.57
CA ASP A 109 3.75 -23.13 -2.80
C ASP A 109 4.87 -23.15 -3.84
N ALA A 110 5.88 -22.29 -3.70
CA ALA A 110 7.07 -22.26 -4.54
C ALA A 110 8.17 -23.24 -4.08
N ILE A 111 8.02 -23.88 -2.92
CA ILE A 111 9.03 -24.80 -2.37
C ILE A 111 8.79 -26.22 -2.89
N SER A 112 9.75 -26.73 -3.67
CA SER A 112 9.75 -28.12 -4.11
C SER A 112 10.21 -29.06 -2.99
N ALA A 113 9.37 -30.02 -2.63
CA ALA A 113 9.73 -31.10 -1.72
C ALA A 113 10.46 -32.25 -2.48
N PRO A 114 11.28 -33.06 -1.80
CA PRO A 114 11.85 -34.27 -2.37
C PRO A 114 10.79 -35.25 -2.91
N ASP A 115 11.06 -35.87 -4.06
CA ASP A 115 10.12 -36.74 -4.79
C ASP A 115 9.74 -38.02 -4.03
N ASP A 116 10.52 -38.42 -3.03
CA ASP A 116 10.31 -39.63 -2.22
C ASP A 116 9.31 -39.43 -1.06
N LEU A 117 8.85 -38.20 -0.84
CA LEU A 117 7.90 -37.87 0.23
C LEU A 117 6.45 -38.09 -0.21
N ASP A 118 5.64 -38.67 0.69
CA ASP A 118 4.18 -38.62 0.53
C ASP A 118 3.66 -37.17 0.63
N GLU A 119 2.45 -36.92 0.15
CA GLU A 119 1.84 -35.59 0.11
C GLU A 119 1.85 -34.87 1.47
N ARG A 120 1.59 -35.63 2.56
CA ARG A 120 1.54 -35.07 3.91
C ARG A 120 2.94 -34.70 4.41
N ALA A 121 3.95 -35.50 4.07
CA ALA A 121 5.34 -35.25 4.38
C ALA A 121 5.90 -34.09 3.55
N ALA A 122 5.57 -34.02 2.26
CA ALA A 122 5.93 -32.93 1.37
C ALA A 122 5.38 -31.58 1.87
N LYS A 123 4.10 -31.52 2.26
CA LYS A 123 3.52 -30.30 2.85
C LYS A 123 4.21 -29.89 4.15
N ARG A 124 4.54 -30.85 5.02
CA ARG A 124 5.29 -30.56 6.26
C ARG A 124 6.71 -30.07 5.97
N TYR A 125 7.35 -30.61 4.94
CA TYR A 125 8.67 -30.18 4.50
C TYR A 125 8.61 -28.73 4.02
N ALA A 126 7.71 -28.40 3.09
CA ALA A 126 7.56 -27.04 2.56
C ALA A 126 7.29 -26.02 3.67
N MET A 127 6.41 -26.33 4.63
CA MET A 127 6.15 -25.46 5.78
C MET A 127 7.38 -25.20 6.65
N LYS A 128 8.20 -26.23 6.93
CA LYS A 128 9.43 -26.08 7.72
C LYS A 128 10.48 -25.30 6.96
N GLU A 129 10.60 -25.55 5.67
CA GLU A 129 11.55 -24.86 4.81
C GLU A 129 11.17 -23.39 4.63
N ALA A 130 9.89 -23.07 4.45
CA ALA A 130 9.40 -21.69 4.45
C ALA A 130 9.73 -20.98 5.77
N GLN A 131 9.50 -21.63 6.92
CA GLN A 131 9.88 -21.07 8.22
C GLN A 131 11.40 -20.80 8.32
N ARG A 132 12.22 -21.73 7.83
CA ARG A 132 13.68 -21.57 7.76
C ARG A 132 14.07 -20.37 6.89
N LEU A 133 13.51 -20.29 5.68
CA LEU A 133 13.76 -19.20 4.73
C LEU A 133 13.34 -17.84 5.28
N ILE A 134 12.21 -17.75 5.98
CA ILE A 134 11.77 -16.53 6.66
C ILE A 134 12.77 -16.12 7.75
N THR A 135 13.17 -17.07 8.59
CA THR A 135 14.08 -16.83 9.72
C THR A 135 15.48 -16.40 9.27
N GLU A 136 15.99 -17.02 8.21
CA GLU A 136 17.33 -16.77 7.68
C GLU A 136 17.38 -15.63 6.66
N HIS A 137 16.22 -15.02 6.32
CA HIS A 137 16.16 -14.00 5.29
C HIS A 137 17.01 -12.79 5.66
N GLN A 138 17.91 -12.40 4.75
CA GLN A 138 18.72 -11.19 4.89
C GLN A 138 18.10 -10.05 4.09
N TRP A 139 17.63 -9.04 4.80
CA TRP A 139 17.05 -7.86 4.20
C TRP A 139 18.10 -7.02 3.48
N THR A 140 17.79 -6.65 2.23
CA THR A 140 18.53 -5.64 1.48
C THR A 140 17.66 -4.40 1.38
N ILE A 141 17.94 -3.40 2.21
CA ILE A 141 17.22 -2.12 2.21
C ILE A 141 18.11 -1.08 1.54
N PRO A 142 17.64 -0.38 0.49
CA PRO A 142 18.42 0.69 -0.12
C PRO A 142 18.72 1.81 0.88
N ASP A 143 19.93 2.37 0.80
CA ASP A 143 20.37 3.47 1.67
C ASP A 143 19.51 4.73 1.51
N ASP A 144 19.01 4.96 0.28
CA ASP A 144 18.12 6.08 -0.04
C ASP A 144 16.75 5.58 -0.54
N LEU A 145 15.82 5.45 0.39
CA LEU A 145 14.43 5.08 0.08
C LEU A 145 13.71 6.14 -0.77
N ALA A 146 14.11 7.42 -0.71
CA ALA A 146 13.42 8.47 -1.44
C ALA A 146 13.57 8.33 -2.96
N THR A 147 14.58 7.58 -3.41
CA THR A 147 14.86 7.28 -4.82
C THR A 147 14.56 5.83 -5.20
N ALA A 148 14.14 4.99 -4.25
CA ALA A 148 13.90 3.57 -4.47
C ALA A 148 12.49 3.26 -5.00
N GLY A 149 12.40 2.28 -5.91
CA GLY A 149 11.13 1.82 -6.48
C GLY A 149 10.27 2.99 -6.97
N ARG A 150 9.04 3.06 -6.48
CA ARG A 150 8.11 4.17 -6.78
C ARG A 150 7.89 5.16 -5.63
N PHE A 151 8.75 5.17 -4.61
CA PHE A 151 8.75 6.26 -3.62
C PHE A 151 8.83 7.65 -4.28
N PRO A 152 9.66 7.89 -5.32
CA PRO A 152 9.68 9.17 -6.01
C PRO A 152 8.30 9.62 -6.52
N VAL A 153 7.49 8.69 -7.02
CA VAL A 153 6.14 8.96 -7.54
C VAL A 153 5.22 9.42 -6.41
N VAL A 154 5.23 8.71 -5.29
CA VAL A 154 4.40 9.05 -4.11
C VAL A 154 4.85 10.37 -3.49
N LEU A 155 6.16 10.57 -3.33
CA LEU A 155 6.73 11.80 -2.79
C LEU A 155 6.39 13.00 -3.66
N GLU A 156 6.45 12.85 -4.98
CA GLU A 156 6.08 13.93 -5.90
C GLU A 156 4.57 14.19 -5.89
N ALA A 157 3.73 13.17 -5.83
CA ALA A 157 2.29 13.34 -5.65
C ALA A 157 1.95 14.12 -4.37
N LEU A 158 2.65 13.82 -3.26
CA LEU A 158 2.52 14.57 -2.00
C LEU A 158 2.96 16.03 -2.13
N ARG A 159 4.04 16.32 -2.86
CA ARG A 159 4.47 17.70 -3.12
C ARG A 159 3.41 18.48 -3.88
N ILE A 160 2.88 17.89 -4.94
CA ILE A 160 1.83 18.50 -5.75
C ILE A 160 0.57 18.75 -4.90
N LEU A 161 0.12 17.76 -4.13
CA LEU A 161 -1.03 17.91 -3.24
C LEU A 161 -0.83 19.01 -2.19
N LYS A 162 0.36 19.10 -1.58
CA LYS A 162 0.69 20.16 -0.63
C LYS A 162 0.67 21.55 -1.28
N GLN A 163 1.16 21.67 -2.51
CA GLN A 163 1.15 22.93 -3.26
C GLN A 163 -0.27 23.36 -3.65
N GLU A 164 -1.11 22.41 -4.08
CA GLU A 164 -2.44 22.74 -4.62
C GLU A 164 -3.53 22.85 -3.57
N LEU A 165 -3.49 22.03 -2.51
CA LEU A 165 -4.59 21.87 -1.55
C LEU A 165 -4.12 21.88 -0.09
N GLY A 166 -2.82 22.05 0.14
CA GLY A 166 -2.22 21.91 1.47
C GLY A 166 -2.64 22.97 2.47
N ASP A 167 -3.23 24.08 2.04
CA ASP A 167 -3.81 25.10 2.92
C ASP A 167 -5.30 24.86 3.21
N GLU A 168 -5.99 24.07 2.38
CA GLU A 168 -7.42 23.81 2.48
C GLU A 168 -7.74 22.53 3.28
N ILE A 169 -7.01 21.44 3.00
CA ILE A 169 -7.29 20.11 3.57
C ILE A 169 -6.05 19.42 4.15
N ALA A 170 -6.28 18.35 4.91
CA ALA A 170 -5.19 17.51 5.38
C ALA A 170 -4.59 16.70 4.23
N ILE A 171 -3.29 16.83 4.01
CA ILE A 171 -2.54 15.99 3.07
C ILE A 171 -1.85 14.89 3.86
N GLY A 172 -2.19 13.63 3.56
CA GLY A 172 -1.71 12.48 4.29
C GLY A 172 -0.95 11.49 3.42
N ALA A 173 -0.16 10.67 4.08
CA ALA A 173 0.39 9.44 3.53
C ALA A 173 0.22 8.32 4.55
N TRP A 174 0.28 7.08 4.09
CA TRP A 174 0.29 5.90 4.95
C TRP A 174 1.35 4.93 4.46
N VAL A 175 1.83 4.12 5.38
CA VAL A 175 2.77 3.02 5.15
C VAL A 175 2.20 1.79 5.82
N LEU A 176 2.53 0.61 5.32
CA LEU A 176 2.12 -0.62 5.97
C LEU A 176 2.84 -0.82 7.31
N GLY A 177 2.10 -1.35 8.29
CA GLY A 177 2.70 -1.82 9.53
C GLY A 177 3.58 -3.06 9.27
N PRO A 178 4.63 -3.29 10.08
CA PRO A 178 5.65 -4.29 9.79
C PRO A 178 5.09 -5.71 9.61
N PHE A 179 4.09 -6.10 10.40
CA PHE A 179 3.49 -7.43 10.26
C PHE A 179 2.69 -7.60 8.96
N THR A 180 1.94 -6.58 8.57
CA THR A 180 1.18 -6.61 7.31
C THR A 180 2.12 -6.60 6.11
N GLU A 181 3.19 -5.80 6.18
CA GLU A 181 4.25 -5.76 5.17
C GLU A 181 4.91 -7.13 5.00
N LEU A 182 5.28 -7.79 6.10
CA LEU A 182 5.78 -9.17 6.06
C LEU A 182 4.78 -10.13 5.41
N GLY A 183 3.48 -9.98 5.67
CA GLY A 183 2.44 -10.79 5.02
C GLY A 183 2.32 -10.57 3.50
N GLN A 184 2.68 -9.38 3.00
CA GLN A 184 2.79 -9.12 1.55
C GLN A 184 4.04 -9.78 0.96
N LEU A 185 5.14 -9.80 1.72
CA LEU A 185 6.45 -10.27 1.27
C LEU A 185 6.67 -11.77 1.44
N MET A 186 6.00 -12.40 2.40
CA MET A 186 6.27 -13.77 2.84
C MET A 186 4.95 -14.53 3.06
N ASP A 187 5.06 -15.84 3.28
CA ASP A 187 3.89 -16.70 3.49
C ASP A 187 3.17 -16.35 4.81
N LEU A 188 1.92 -15.88 4.68
CA LEU A 188 1.14 -15.41 5.82
C LEU A 188 0.74 -16.54 6.77
N GLU A 189 0.48 -17.75 6.26
CA GLU A 189 0.13 -18.89 7.10
C GLU A 189 1.32 -19.33 7.95
N VAL A 190 2.53 -19.32 7.37
CA VAL A 190 3.77 -19.60 8.10
C VAL A 190 4.02 -18.51 9.15
N LEU A 191 3.94 -17.24 8.78
CA LEU A 191 4.14 -16.10 9.70
C LEU A 191 3.17 -16.17 10.90
N LEU A 192 1.88 -16.42 10.67
CA LEU A 192 0.89 -16.54 11.75
C LEU A 192 1.16 -17.74 12.67
N LYS A 193 1.72 -18.83 12.15
CA LYS A 193 2.14 -19.96 12.99
C LYS A 193 3.37 -19.63 13.81
N MET A 194 4.31 -18.86 13.25
CA MET A 194 5.53 -18.44 13.93
C MET A 194 5.21 -17.55 15.13
N THR A 195 4.27 -16.60 15.03
CA THR A 195 3.90 -15.75 16.17
C THR A 195 3.40 -16.54 17.39
N ALA A 196 2.78 -17.70 17.18
CA ALA A 196 2.30 -18.56 18.26
C ALA A 196 3.37 -19.53 18.80
N LYS A 197 4.30 -19.99 17.95
CA LYS A 197 5.23 -21.10 18.28
C LYS A 197 6.68 -20.68 18.47
N SER A 198 7.05 -19.51 17.95
CA SER A 198 8.42 -19.01 17.90
C SER A 198 8.39 -17.47 17.94
N PRO A 199 7.84 -16.84 19.00
CA PRO A 199 7.63 -15.39 19.06
C PRO A 199 8.93 -14.58 19.19
N ASP A 200 10.04 -15.21 19.60
CA ASP A 200 11.34 -14.56 19.79
C ASP A 200 12.23 -14.59 18.53
N VAL A 201 11.72 -15.19 17.44
CA VAL A 201 12.41 -15.36 16.15
C VAL A 201 11.89 -14.35 15.15
#